data_AF-A0A484MIH1-F1
#
_entry.id   AF-A0A484MIH1-F1
#
_cell.length_a   1.000
_cell.length_b   1.000
_cell.length_c   1.000
_cell.angle_alpha   90.00
_cell.angle_beta   90.00
_cell.angle_gamma   90.00
#
_symmetry.space_group_name_H-M   'P 1'
#
loop_
_entity.id
_entity.type
_entity.pdbx_description
1 polymer ?
#
loop_
_entity_poly.entity_id
_entity_poly.type
_entity_poly.pdbx_seq_one_letter_code
_entity_poly.pdbx_strand_id
1 'polypeptide(L)'
;MDEEARAQETRNLLHCIVEYRTAAESLPASEKDNVVSECNQAEQWLREKSQQQDALPKNANPVLWSSDIKRKAEILDAFCKRMLRSSKWSPPSNADTDTDIDSH
;
A
#
# COMPACT_ATOMS: atom_id res chain seq x y z
N MET A 1 -15.32 -12.24 -19.16
CA MET A 1 -15.90 -10.88 -19.31
C MET A 1 -15.20 -9.94 -18.33
N ASP A 2 -15.24 -8.62 -18.54
CA ASP A 2 -14.59 -7.68 -17.60
C ASP A 2 -15.13 -7.83 -16.16
N GLU A 3 -16.39 -8.24 -16.00
CA GLU A 3 -16.99 -8.52 -14.69
C GLU A 3 -16.21 -9.55 -13.85
N GLU A 4 -15.81 -10.66 -14.45
CA GLU A 4 -15.02 -11.69 -13.77
C GLU A 4 -13.61 -11.20 -13.46
N ALA A 5 -13.00 -10.45 -14.39
CA ALA A 5 -11.71 -9.81 -14.18
C ALA A 5 -11.78 -8.78 -13.05
N ARG A 6 -12.86 -7.99 -12.93
CA ARG A 6 -13.07 -7.06 -11.81
C ARG A 6 -13.15 -7.81 -10.50
N ALA A 7 -13.95 -8.87 -10.43
CA ALA A 7 -14.07 -9.67 -9.22
C ALA A 7 -12.72 -10.25 -8.79
N GLN A 8 -11.90 -10.69 -9.76
CA GLN A 8 -10.54 -11.18 -9.49
C GLN A 8 -9.62 -10.05 -9.01
N GLU A 9 -9.59 -8.90 -9.70
CA GLU A 9 -8.74 -7.78 -9.31
C GLU A 9 -9.14 -7.18 -7.95
N THR A 10 -10.44 -7.16 -7.62
CA THR A 10 -10.90 -6.77 -6.27
C THR A 10 -10.36 -7.72 -5.21
N ARG A 11 -10.41 -9.04 -5.44
CA ARG A 11 -9.82 -10.03 -4.52
C ARG A 11 -8.31 -9.81 -4.39
N ASN A 12 -7.60 -9.57 -5.50
CA ASN A 12 -6.17 -9.31 -5.50
C ASN A 12 -5.84 -8.06 -4.65
N LEU A 13 -6.55 -6.96 -4.87
CA LEU A 13 -6.35 -5.72 -4.11
C LEU A 13 -6.61 -5.92 -2.61
N LEU A 14 -7.72 -6.58 -2.25
CA LEU A 14 -8.03 -6.89 -0.84
C LEU A 14 -6.97 -7.78 -0.20
N HIS A 15 -6.45 -8.77 -0.95
CA HIS A 15 -5.36 -9.61 -0.48
C HIS A 15 -4.10 -8.78 -0.22
N CYS A 16 -3.68 -7.93 -1.16
CA CYS A 16 -2.53 -7.05 -0.98
C CYS A 16 -2.69 -6.12 0.23
N ILE A 17 -3.89 -5.58 0.48
CA ILE A 17 -4.19 -4.75 1.65
C ILE A 17 -3.92 -5.53 2.95
N VAL A 18 -4.39 -6.77 3.05
CA VAL A 18 -4.20 -7.62 4.24
C VAL A 18 -2.72 -7.98 4.43
N GLU A 19 -2.03 -8.35 3.34
CA GLU A 19 -0.60 -8.66 3.37
C GLU A 19 0.22 -7.47 3.87
N TYR A 20 -0.04 -6.27 3.35
CA TYR A 20 0.71 -5.08 3.75
C TYR A 20 0.39 -4.60 5.16
N ARG A 21 -0.86 -4.70 5.61
CA ARG A 21 -1.20 -4.43 7.02
C ARG A 21 -0.48 -5.37 7.97
N THR A 22 -0.41 -6.66 7.63
CA THR A 22 0.33 -7.66 8.41
C THR A 22 1.84 -7.35 8.40
N ALA A 23 2.41 -7.06 7.23
CA ALA A 23 3.83 -6.71 7.13
C ALA A 23 4.18 -5.42 7.88
N ALA A 24 3.26 -4.45 7.93
CA ALA A 24 3.43 -3.19 8.64
C ALA A 24 3.56 -3.36 10.17
N GLU A 25 3.12 -4.49 10.74
CA GLU A 25 3.29 -4.76 12.17
C GLU A 25 4.76 -4.84 12.60
N SER A 26 5.65 -5.15 11.66
CA SER A 26 7.10 -5.21 11.90
C SER A 26 7.82 -3.87 11.69
N LEU A 27 7.11 -2.81 11.34
CA LEU A 27 7.68 -1.50 11.04
C LEU A 27 7.67 -0.56 12.25
N PRO A 28 8.56 0.47 12.27
CA PRO A 28 8.44 1.58 13.21
C PRO A 28 7.07 2.25 13.12
N ALA A 29 6.59 2.82 14.22
CA ALA A 29 5.24 3.39 14.33
C ALA A 29 4.90 4.37 13.19
N SER A 30 5.82 5.29 12.85
CA SER A 30 5.61 6.26 11.77
C SER A 30 5.43 5.59 10.40
N GLU A 31 6.21 4.55 10.11
CA GLU A 31 6.13 3.84 8.83
C GLU A 31 4.90 2.92 8.77
N LYS A 32 4.59 2.28 9.90
CA LYS A 32 3.36 1.50 10.07
C LYS A 32 2.12 2.36 9.80
N ASP A 33 2.04 3.54 10.41
CA ASP A 33 0.90 4.45 10.26
C ASP A 33 0.72 4.89 8.80
N ASN A 34 1.83 5.15 8.09
CA ASN A 34 1.80 5.47 6.67
C ASN A 34 1.25 4.31 5.82
N VAL A 35 1.72 3.07 6.05
CA VAL A 35 1.24 1.88 5.32
C VAL A 35 -0.23 1.60 5.63
N VAL A 36 -0.63 1.70 6.90
CA VAL A 36 -2.03 1.51 7.33
C VAL A 36 -2.94 2.58 6.73
N SER A 37 -2.51 3.84 6.70
CA SER A 37 -3.25 4.93 6.08
C SER A 37 -3.50 4.68 4.59
N GLU A 38 -2.47 4.33 3.82
CA GLU A 38 -2.64 4.02 2.39
C GLU A 38 -3.53 2.79 2.15
N CYS A 39 -3.39 1.74 2.98
CA CYS A 39 -4.29 0.60 2.93
C CYS A 39 -5.75 1.00 3.19
N ASN A 40 -6.00 1.87 4.17
CA ASN A 40 -7.33 2.39 4.48
C ASN A 40 -7.90 3.19 3.31
N GLN A 41 -7.09 4.04 2.67
CA GLN A 41 -7.51 4.80 1.49
C GLN A 41 -7.86 3.90 0.30
N ALA A 42 -7.09 2.82 0.09
CA ALA A 42 -7.39 1.85 -0.96
C ALA A 42 -8.69 1.08 -0.69
N GLU A 43 -8.92 0.68 0.55
CA GLU A 43 -10.15 0.01 0.96
C GLU A 43 -11.37 0.94 0.86
N GLN A 44 -11.24 2.18 1.31
CA GLN A 44 -12.30 3.19 1.22
C GLN A 44 -12.68 3.47 -0.25
N TRP A 45 -11.69 3.62 -1.12
CA TRP A 45 -11.92 3.80 -2.56
C TRP A 45 -12.71 2.63 -3.17
N LEU A 46 -12.38 1.37 -2.82
CA LEU A 46 -13.13 0.21 -3.29
C LEU A 46 -14.59 0.24 -2.82
N ARG A 47 -14.82 0.58 -1.54
CA ARG A 47 -16.16 0.67 -0.95
C ARG A 47 -17.00 1.73 -1.64
N GLU A 48 -16.45 2.93 -1.86
CA GLU A 48 -17.14 4.01 -2.56
C GLU A 48 -17.48 3.64 -4.00
N LYS A 49 -16.56 2.98 -4.70
CA LYS A 49 -16.79 2.53 -6.08
C LYS A 49 -17.85 1.44 -6.17
N SER A 50 -17.88 0.51 -5.21
CA SER A 50 -18.95 -0.48 -5.09
C SER A 50 -20.31 0.18 -4.85
N GLN A 51 -20.39 1.13 -3.91
CA GLN A 51 -21.62 1.85 -3.61
C GLN A 51 -22.12 2.66 -4.82
N GLN A 52 -21.20 3.30 -5.56
CA GLN A 52 -21.53 3.99 -6.82
C GLN A 52 -22.10 3.01 -7.85
N GLN A 53 -21.51 1.81 -7.97
CA GLN A 53 -22.01 0.77 -8.87
C GLN A 53 -23.40 0.26 -8.46
N ASP A 54 -23.63 0.05 -7.17
CA ASP A 54 -24.91 -0.44 -6.64
C ASP A 54 -26.04 0.58 -6.81
N ALA A 55 -25.70 1.87 -6.87
CA ALA A 55 -26.65 2.96 -7.14
C ALA A 55 -27.00 3.11 -8.63
N LEU A 56 -26.26 2.48 -9.54
CA LEU A 56 -26.52 2.57 -10.97
C LEU A 56 -27.59 1.57 -11.45
N PRO A 57 -28.32 1.91 -12.53
CA PRO A 57 -29.14 0.94 -13.25
C PRO A 57 -28.32 -0.26 -13.73
N LYS A 58 -28.91 -1.45 -13.75
CA LYS A 58 -28.25 -2.71 -14.15
C LYS A 58 -27.71 -2.71 -15.60
N ASN A 59 -28.24 -1.84 -16.45
CA ASN A 59 -27.85 -1.66 -17.84
C ASN A 59 -26.84 -0.52 -18.05
N ALA A 60 -26.45 0.19 -16.99
CA ALA A 60 -25.44 1.24 -17.08
C ALA A 60 -24.04 0.62 -17.22
N ASN A 61 -23.13 1.37 -17.84
CA ASN A 61 -21.72 0.99 -17.89
C ASN A 61 -21.14 0.88 -16.47
N PRO A 62 -20.20 -0.04 -16.24
CA PRO A 62 -19.57 -0.18 -14.94
C PRO A 62 -18.78 1.08 -14.58
N VAL A 63 -18.92 1.52 -13.32
CA VAL A 63 -18.18 2.66 -12.73
C VAL A 63 -16.69 2.38 -12.60
N LEU A 64 -16.36 1.09 -12.49
CA LEU A 64 -15.03 0.61 -12.19
C LEU A 64 -14.70 -0.52 -13.16
N TRP A 65 -13.55 -0.44 -13.83
CA TRP A 65 -13.06 -1.49 -14.72
C TRP A 65 -11.98 -2.32 -14.02
N SER A 66 -11.71 -3.52 -14.53
CA SER A 66 -10.64 -4.38 -13.98
C SER A 66 -9.28 -3.67 -14.00
N SER A 67 -9.00 -2.90 -15.05
CA SER A 67 -7.79 -2.08 -15.19
C SER A 67 -7.66 -0.99 -14.11
N ASP A 68 -8.77 -0.41 -13.65
CA ASP A 68 -8.75 0.62 -12.62
C ASP A 68 -8.37 0.03 -11.26
N ILE A 69 -8.92 -1.14 -10.95
CA ILE A 69 -8.62 -1.89 -9.72
C ILE A 69 -7.16 -2.34 -9.73
N LYS A 70 -6.71 -2.90 -10.85
CA LYS A 70 -5.32 -3.31 -11.03
C LYS A 70 -4.37 -2.14 -10.83
N ARG A 71 -4.65 -0.97 -11.43
CA ARG A 71 -3.85 0.24 -11.26
C ARG A 71 -3.81 0.69 -9.79
N LYS A 72 -4.94 0.63 -9.06
CA LYS A 72 -4.96 0.96 -7.63
C LYS A 72 -4.09 -0.01 -6.82
N ALA A 73 -4.13 -1.30 -7.15
CA ALA A 73 -3.26 -2.31 -6.53
C ALA A 73 -1.78 -2.06 -6.81
N GLU A 74 -1.40 -1.74 -8.05
CA GLU A 74 -0.02 -1.40 -8.42
C GLU A 74 0.50 -0.16 -7.68
N ILE A 75 -0.34 0.86 -7.50
CA ILE A 75 0.02 2.07 -6.74
C ILE A 75 0.26 1.74 -5.26
N LEU A 76 -0.65 0.98 -4.63
CA LEU A 76 -0.51 0.54 -3.25
C LEU A 76 0.74 -0.32 -3.06
N ASP A 77 0.94 -1.29 -3.95
CA ASP A 77 2.09 -2.21 -3.94
C ASP A 77 3.42 -1.45 -4.04
N ALA A 78 3.53 -0.50 -4.98
CA ALA A 78 4.72 0.32 -5.14
C ALA A 78 5.01 1.20 -3.92
N PHE A 79 3.96 1.77 -3.30
CA PHE A 79 4.09 2.55 -2.07
C PHE A 79 4.59 1.68 -0.91
N CYS A 80 3.90 0.57 -0.62
CA CYS A 80 4.24 -0.29 0.51
C CYS A 80 5.62 -0.93 0.37
N LYS A 81 6.01 -1.34 -0.84
CA LYS A 81 7.38 -1.84 -1.11
C LYS A 81 8.45 -0.80 -0.83
N ARG A 82 8.18 0.48 -1.07
CA ARG A 82 9.12 1.57 -0.76
C ARG A 82 9.30 1.73 0.74
N MET A 83 8.20 1.74 1.49
CA MET A 83 8.21 1.83 2.95
C MET A 83 8.92 0.64 3.60
N LEU A 84 8.59 -0.58 3.19
CA LEU A 84 9.22 -1.81 3.71
C LEU A 84 10.72 -1.90 3.40
N ARG A 85 11.18 -1.24 2.32
CA ARG A 85 12.60 -1.14 1.98
C ARG A 85 13.32 -0.10 2.82
N SER A 86 12.69 1.03 3.14
CA SER A 86 13.31 2.07 3.97
C SER A 86 13.55 1.61 5.41
N SER A 87 12.64 0.85 6.01
CA SER A 87 12.82 0.37 7.39
C SER A 87 13.85 -0.74 7.55
N LYS A 88 14.31 -1.37 6.46
CA LYS A 88 15.40 -2.37 6.50
C LYS A 88 16.82 -1.78 6.39
N TRP A 89 16.97 -0.50 6.06
CA TRP A 89 18.28 0.11 5.77
C TRP A 89 18.41 1.50 6.40
N SER A 90 18.57 1.52 7.72
CA SER A 90 19.43 2.54 8.34
C SER A 90 20.62 1.80 8.92
N PRO A 91 21.80 1.83 8.28
CA PRO A 91 23.04 1.51 8.98
C PRO A 91 23.13 2.47 10.18
N PRO A 92 23.57 2.02 11.37
CA PRO A 92 23.92 2.97 12.43
C PRO A 92 24.94 3.94 11.83
N SER A 93 24.58 5.23 11.81
CA SER A 93 25.54 6.29 11.55
C SER A 93 26.56 6.19 12.66
N ASN A 94 27.74 5.65 12.34
CA ASN A 94 28.87 5.67 13.25
C ASN A 94 29.24 7.13 13.43
N ALA A 95 28.78 7.70 14.55
CA ALA A 95 29.21 9.00 15.02
C ALA A 95 30.71 8.95 15.33
N ASP A 96 31.39 10.01 14.91
CA ASP A 96 32.78 10.35 15.17
C ASP A 96 33.25 10.07 16.61
N THR A 97 34.42 9.45 16.73
CA THR A 97 35.36 9.79 17.80
C THR A 97 36.67 10.22 17.16
N ASP A 98 36.74 11.52 16.89
CA ASP A 98 37.95 12.31 17.05
C ASP A 98 38.61 11.96 18.39
N THR A 99 39.79 11.36 18.32
CA THR A 99 40.78 11.45 19.40
C THR A 99 42.10 11.76 18.74
N ASP A 100 42.37 13.06 18.66
CA ASP A 100 43.69 13.64 18.88
C ASP A 100 44.42 12.88 20.00
N ILE A 101 45.51 12.20 19.64
CA ILE A 101 46.62 11.92 20.56
C ILE A 101 47.89 12.34 19.82
N ASP A 102 48.22 13.61 20.02
CA ASP A 102 49.60 14.07 20.19
C ASP A 102 50.26 13.25 21.31
N SER A 103 51.47 12.69 21.07
CA SER A 103 52.53 12.54 22.09
C SER A 103 53.79 11.87 21.54
N HIS A 104 54.84 12.70 21.47
CA HIS A 104 56.29 12.45 21.66
C HIS A 104 57.11 11.63 20.64
#